data_AF-A0A5R9L2X9-F1
#
_entry.id   AF-A0A5R9L2X9-F1
#
_cell.length_a   1.000
_cell.length_b   1.000
_cell.length_c   1.000
_cell.angle_alpha   90.00
_cell.angle_beta   90.00
_cell.angle_gamma   90.00
#
_symmetry.space_group_name_H-M   'P 1'
#
loop_
_entity.id
_entity.type
_entity.pdbx_description
1 polymer ?
#
loop_
_entity_poly.entity_id
_entity_poly.type
_entity_poly.pdbx_seq_one_letter_code
_entity_poly.pdbx_strand_id
1 'polypeptide(L)'
;MRTSDGTNPGSAEHSAGKTFDARHVSEILVQVTQSQAEFLDLIRSHGYNELIGSLKKVHDLALYFTSLSFGDTEKTALYDLKVLWEGLERLETE
;
A
#
# COMPACT_ATOMS: atom_id res chain seq x y z
N MET A 1 13.62 57.34 43.78
CA MET A 1 12.29 56.85 43.37
C MET A 1 12.33 55.32 43.46
N ARG A 2 11.39 54.72 44.23
CA ARG A 2 11.09 53.28 44.45
C ARG A 2 11.14 52.42 43.16
N THR A 3 11.35 51.09 43.09
CA THR A 3 11.37 49.91 44.00
C THR A 3 12.00 48.68 43.29
N SER A 4 12.33 47.65 44.09
CA SER A 4 12.03 46.19 43.95
C SER A 4 12.92 45.22 43.15
N ASP A 5 13.32 44.17 43.88
CA ASP A 5 14.03 42.94 43.53
C ASP A 5 13.31 42.02 42.52
N GLY A 6 14.10 41.15 41.88
CA GLY A 6 13.61 40.02 41.09
C GLY A 6 14.73 39.12 40.55
N THR A 7 15.22 38.21 41.41
CA THR A 7 16.19 37.14 41.12
C THR A 7 15.66 36.13 40.09
N ASN A 8 16.48 35.78 39.09
CA ASN A 8 16.24 34.69 38.14
C ASN A 8 17.49 33.80 38.03
N PRO A 9 17.42 32.51 38.41
CA PRO A 9 18.39 31.52 37.97
C PRO A 9 17.67 30.39 37.21
N GLY A 10 18.02 30.26 35.92
CA GLY A 10 17.71 29.06 35.15
C GLY A 10 18.42 27.85 35.74
N SER A 11 17.67 26.77 35.98
CA SER A 11 18.21 25.44 36.27
C SER A 11 17.67 24.48 35.24
N ALA A 12 18.60 23.93 34.46
CA ALA A 12 18.37 22.86 33.51
C ALA A 12 18.80 21.53 34.14
N GLU A 13 18.04 20.50 33.76
CA GLU A 13 18.43 19.08 33.67
C GLU A 13 18.27 18.19 34.90
N HIS A 14 17.07 17.56 34.97
CA HIS A 14 16.82 16.31 35.66
C HIS A 14 16.90 15.12 34.68
N SER A 15 17.86 14.23 34.95
CA SER A 15 17.68 12.80 35.27
C SER A 15 16.88 11.84 34.34
N ALA A 16 17.57 10.74 34.04
CA ALA A 16 17.11 9.35 33.99
C ALA A 16 16.40 8.81 32.72
N GLY A 17 17.17 7.98 32.00
CA GLY A 17 16.85 6.59 31.66
C GLY A 17 15.53 6.27 30.97
N LYS A 18 15.60 5.83 29.70
CA LYS A 18 14.53 5.02 29.12
C LYS A 18 15.08 3.84 28.33
N THR A 19 14.76 2.67 28.86
CA THR A 19 14.84 1.34 28.27
C THR A 19 14.29 1.32 26.84
N PHE A 20 15.06 0.76 25.91
CA PHE A 20 14.62 0.50 24.54
C PHE A 20 13.50 -0.56 24.58
N ASP A 21 12.27 -0.08 24.45
CA ASP A 21 11.08 -0.90 24.35
C ASP A 21 11.00 -1.50 22.93
N ALA A 22 11.22 -2.81 22.83
CA ALA A 22 11.21 -3.56 21.56
C ALA A 22 9.80 -3.74 20.95
N ARG A 23 8.80 -2.95 21.40
CA ARG A 23 7.42 -2.97 20.89
C ARG A 23 7.19 -2.20 19.59
N HIS A 24 8.22 -1.56 19.04
CA HIS A 24 8.17 -1.05 17.68
C HIS A 24 8.55 -2.14 16.68
N VAL A 25 7.72 -3.19 16.60
CA VAL A 25 7.51 -3.85 15.31
C VAL A 25 6.85 -2.78 14.46
N SER A 26 7.64 -2.03 13.70
CA SER A 26 7.12 -1.15 12.67
C SER A 26 6.36 -2.02 11.70
N GLU A 27 5.04 -2.12 11.89
CA GLU A 27 4.13 -2.30 10.78
C GLU A 27 4.54 -1.25 9.76
N ILE A 28 5.13 -1.72 8.66
CA ILE A 28 5.45 -0.86 7.52
C ILE A 28 4.08 -0.49 6.97
N LEU A 29 3.50 0.58 7.50
CA LEU A 29 2.32 1.21 6.93
C LEU A 29 2.79 1.82 5.62
N VAL A 30 2.73 1.04 4.55
CA VAL A 30 3.05 1.54 3.21
C VAL A 30 2.02 2.62 2.92
N GLN A 31 2.45 3.87 2.96
CA GLN A 31 1.62 4.98 2.57
C GLN A 31 1.40 4.89 1.06
N VAL A 32 0.18 4.52 0.66
CA VAL A 32 -0.25 4.61 -0.73
C VAL A 32 -0.38 6.08 -1.11
N THR A 33 -0.04 6.41 -2.35
CA THR A 33 -0.29 7.76 -2.86
C THR A 33 -1.79 8.01 -2.99
N GLN A 34 -2.19 9.28 -2.96
CA GLN A 34 -3.60 9.66 -3.15
C GLN A 34 -4.20 9.05 -4.43
N SER A 35 -3.45 9.08 -5.53
CA SER A 35 -3.87 8.48 -6.80
C SER A 35 -4.05 6.96 -6.75
N GLN A 36 -3.24 6.26 -5.95
CA GLN A 36 -3.39 4.81 -5.76
C GLN A 36 -4.64 4.50 -4.93
N ALA A 37 -4.90 5.28 -3.88
CA ALA A 37 -6.10 5.14 -3.07
C ALA A 37 -7.38 5.38 -3.90
N GLU A 38 -7.42 6.47 -4.67
CA GLU A 38 -8.54 6.79 -5.57
C GLU A 38 -8.78 5.69 -6.60
N PHE A 39 -7.71 5.11 -7.14
CA PHE A 39 -7.83 3.99 -8.08
C PHE A 39 -8.43 2.74 -7.42
N LEU A 40 -8.00 2.40 -6.21
CA LEU A 40 -8.55 1.26 -5.48
C LEU A 40 -10.02 1.47 -5.11
N ASP A 41 -10.40 2.69 -4.72
CA ASP A 41 -11.80 3.04 -4.45
C ASP A 41 -12.67 3.00 -5.72
N LEU A 42 -12.11 3.40 -6.87
CA LEU A 42 -12.79 3.25 -8.15
C LEU A 42 -13.06 1.77 -8.45
N ILE A 43 -12.05 0.91 -8.31
CA ILE A 43 -12.24 -0.54 -8.55
C ILE A 43 -13.26 -1.12 -7.57
N ARG A 44 -13.17 -0.76 -6.28
CA ARG A 44 -14.12 -1.19 -5.24
C ARG A 44 -15.56 -0.80 -5.59
N SER A 45 -15.77 0.43 -6.06
CA SER A 45 -17.11 0.93 -6.40
C SER A 45 -17.67 0.39 -7.72
N HIS A 46 -16.80 0.01 -8.67
CA HIS A 46 -17.21 -0.51 -9.98
C HIS A 46 -17.32 -2.04 -10.04
N GLY A 47 -16.90 -2.74 -8.98
CA GLY A 47 -17.04 -4.19 -8.83
C GLY A 47 -15.75 -4.95 -9.11
N TYR A 48 -15.13 -5.48 -8.04
CA TYR A 48 -13.95 -6.35 -8.14
C TYR A 48 -14.22 -7.58 -9.02
N ASN A 49 -15.38 -8.21 -8.83
CA ASN A 49 -15.78 -9.43 -9.53
C ASN A 49 -15.82 -9.25 -11.05
N GLU A 50 -16.38 -8.14 -11.53
CA GLU A 50 -16.50 -7.83 -12.94
C GLU A 50 -15.12 -7.59 -13.58
N LEU A 51 -14.25 -6.87 -12.88
CA LEU A 51 -12.88 -6.62 -13.34
C LEU A 51 -12.05 -7.92 -13.35
N ILE A 52 -12.05 -8.67 -12.24
CA ILE A 52 -11.38 -9.98 -12.12
C ILE A 52 -11.86 -10.92 -13.22
N GLY A 53 -13.18 -11.03 -13.40
CA GLY A 53 -13.78 -11.87 -14.42
C GLY A 53 -13.39 -11.46 -15.85
N SER A 54 -13.27 -10.15 -16.10
CA SER A 54 -12.82 -9.63 -17.39
C SER A 54 -11.34 -9.96 -17.66
N LEU A 55 -10.47 -9.79 -16.66
CA LEU A 55 -9.04 -10.12 -16.76
C LEU A 55 -8.82 -11.61 -17.03
N LYS A 56 -9.52 -12.49 -16.30
CA LYS A 56 -9.47 -13.95 -16.53
C LYS A 56 -9.91 -14.31 -17.95
N LYS A 57 -11.01 -13.73 -18.44
CA LYS A 57 -11.49 -13.97 -19.81
C LYS A 57 -10.48 -13.55 -20.87
N VAL A 58 -9.85 -12.39 -20.73
CA VAL A 58 -8.82 -11.92 -21.68
C VAL A 58 -7.63 -12.86 -21.67
N HIS A 59 -7.18 -13.28 -20.49
CA HIS A 59 -6.08 -14.23 -20.35
C HIS A 59 -6.39 -15.59 -20.97
N ASP A 60 -7.57 -16.16 -20.70
CA ASP A 60 -7.97 -17.45 -21.26
C ASP A 60 -8.20 -17.36 -22.77
N LEU A 61 -8.75 -16.25 -23.25
CA LEU A 61 -8.88 -15.99 -24.68
C LEU A 61 -7.50 -15.98 -25.36
N ALA A 62 -6.52 -15.33 -24.74
CA ALA A 62 -5.16 -15.39 -25.20
C ALA A 62 -4.66 -16.85 -25.16
N LEU A 63 -4.65 -17.51 -24.02
CA LEU A 63 -4.03 -18.84 -23.94
C LEU A 63 -4.64 -19.90 -24.87
N TYR A 64 -5.96 -19.89 -25.07
CA TYR A 64 -6.66 -21.00 -25.72
C TYR A 64 -7.12 -20.70 -27.14
N PHE A 65 -7.34 -19.43 -27.50
CA PHE A 65 -7.96 -19.09 -28.79
C PHE A 65 -7.00 -18.40 -29.76
N THR A 66 -5.83 -17.94 -29.34
CA THR A 66 -4.82 -17.51 -30.32
C THR A 66 -4.04 -18.71 -30.84
N SER A 67 -3.93 -18.81 -32.15
CA SER A 67 -3.04 -19.75 -32.84
C SER A 67 -1.59 -19.26 -32.92
N LEU A 68 -1.27 -18.11 -32.29
CA LEU A 68 0.06 -17.52 -32.26
C LEU A 68 0.86 -18.11 -31.10
N SER A 69 2.14 -18.39 -31.37
CA SER A 69 3.11 -18.69 -30.32
C SER A 69 3.42 -17.43 -29.52
N PHE A 70 3.40 -17.55 -28.19
CA PHE A 70 3.80 -16.45 -27.31
C PHE A 70 5.32 -16.33 -27.21
N GLY A 71 5.83 -15.13 -27.47
CA GLY A 71 7.19 -14.74 -27.08
C GLY A 71 7.26 -14.41 -25.59
N ASP A 72 8.43 -13.97 -25.15
CA ASP A 72 8.67 -13.72 -23.73
C ASP A 72 7.93 -12.47 -23.22
N THR A 73 7.73 -11.48 -24.10
CA THR A 73 6.93 -10.29 -23.79
C THR A 73 5.47 -10.66 -23.53
N GLU A 74 4.87 -11.48 -24.39
CA GLU A 74 3.48 -11.88 -24.25
C GLU A 74 3.28 -12.78 -23.02
N LYS A 75 4.22 -13.69 -22.75
CA LYS A 75 4.20 -14.51 -21.53
C LYS A 75 4.27 -13.65 -20.27
N THR A 76 5.13 -12.62 -20.26
CA THR A 76 5.25 -11.70 -19.13
C THR A 76 3.95 -10.94 -18.92
N ALA A 77 3.34 -10.41 -20.00
CA ALA A 77 2.06 -9.72 -19.92
C ALA A 77 0.95 -10.64 -19.37
N LEU A 78 0.86 -11.91 -19.83
CA LEU A 78 -0.12 -12.86 -19.31
C LEU A 78 0.10 -13.18 -17.83
N TYR A 79 1.37 -13.29 -17.41
CA TYR A 79 1.72 -13.45 -16.01
C TYR A 79 1.34 -12.23 -15.17
N ASP A 80 1.58 -11.01 -15.67
CA ASP A 80 1.22 -9.77 -14.98
C ASP A 80 -0.30 -9.62 -14.83
N LEU A 81 -1.07 -9.99 -15.87
CA LEU A 81 -2.53 -10.07 -15.76
C LEU A 81 -2.94 -11.02 -14.62
N LYS A 82 -2.27 -12.17 -14.53
CA LYS A 82 -2.55 -13.15 -13.48
C LYS A 82 -2.29 -12.61 -12.08
N VAL A 83 -1.11 -12.02 -11.88
CA VAL A 83 -0.75 -11.39 -10.60
C VAL A 83 -1.76 -10.30 -10.23
N LEU A 84 -2.20 -9.50 -11.21
CA LEU A 84 -3.17 -8.43 -10.99
C LEU A 84 -4.51 -8.96 -10.48
N TRP A 85 -5.14 -9.94 -11.15
CA TRP A 85 -6.45 -10.42 -10.70
C TRP A 85 -6.35 -11.17 -9.36
N GLU A 86 -5.27 -11.91 -9.10
CA GLU A 86 -5.05 -12.59 -7.81
C GLU A 86 -4.81 -11.57 -6.67
N GLY A 87 -4.26 -10.40 -6.99
CA GLY A 87 -4.18 -9.27 -6.07
C GLY A 87 -5.56 -8.69 -5.78
N LEU A 88 -6.39 -8.51 -6.80
CA LEU A 88 -7.76 -8.02 -6.66
C LEU A 88 -8.66 -8.98 -5.87
N GLU A 89 -8.53 -10.29 -6.07
CA GLU A 89 -9.27 -11.31 -5.29
C GLU A 89 -8.94 -11.23 -3.80
N ARG A 90 -7.68 -10.94 -3.45
CA ARG A 90 -7.26 -10.73 -2.07
C ARG A 90 -7.88 -9.47 -1.48
N LEU A 91 -7.90 -8.38 -2.25
CA LEU A 91 -8.51 -7.11 -1.83
C LEU A 91 -10.04 -7.17 -1.71
N GLU A 92 -10.71 -8.05 -2.46
CA GLU A 92 -12.15 -8.29 -2.29
C GLU A 92 -12.47 -8.97 -0.95
N THR A 93 -11.53 -9.79 -0.44
CA THR A 93 -11.72 -10.59 0.78
C THR A 93 -11.42 -9.80 2.07
N GLU A 94 -10.80 -8.62 1.96
CA GLU A 94 -10.48 -7.70 3.07
C GLU A 94 -11.62 -6.72 3.40
#